data_AF-A0A3D1TMC8-F1
#
_entry.id   AF-A0A3D1TMC8-F1
#
_cell.length_a   1.000
_cell.length_b   1.000
_cell.length_c   1.000
_cell.angle_alpha   90.00
_cell.angle_beta   90.00
_cell.angle_gamma   90.00
#
_symmetry.space_group_name_H-M   'P 1'
#
loop_
_entity.id
_entity.type
_entity.pdbx_description
1 polymer ?
#
loop_
_entity_poly.entity_id
_entity_poly.type
_entity_poly.pdbx_seq_one_letter_code
_entity_poly.pdbx_strand_id
1 'polypeptide(L)'
;ELLMRVGDEYRIQTEESSAWNDEFLSQRSALSNEAHRIEAERDDRIRKKFGELVRKLSLIQGGARVARDLHLVFDAQLPTDADRRVCVWVRDGWSIDENSVRADARQAGNQSPIVFVFIPKRSAD
;
A
#
# COMPACT_ATOMS: atom_id res chain seq x y z
N GLU A 1 -40.57 -6.66 -27.90
CA GLU A 1 -41.14 -5.93 -26.76
C GLU A 1 -40.03 -5.00 -26.26
N LEU A 2 -40.14 -3.69 -26.53
CA LEU A 2 -39.01 -2.74 -26.49
C LEU A 2 -38.84 -2.04 -25.12
N LEU A 3 -39.66 -2.39 -24.14
CA LEU A 3 -39.73 -1.76 -22.82
C LEU A 3 -39.42 -2.81 -21.75
N MET A 4 -38.34 -2.60 -21.01
CA MET A 4 -37.96 -3.39 -19.84
C MET A 4 -38.22 -2.58 -18.57
N ARG A 5 -39.00 -3.13 -17.66
CA ARG A 5 -39.23 -2.51 -16.35
C ARG A 5 -38.05 -2.82 -15.42
N VAL A 6 -37.39 -1.78 -14.92
CA VAL A 6 -36.29 -1.87 -13.95
C VAL A 6 -36.71 -1.08 -12.72
N GLY A 7 -37.10 -1.78 -11.65
CA GLY A 7 -37.71 -1.15 -10.47
C GLY A 7 -39.06 -0.53 -10.80
N ASP A 8 -39.18 0.78 -10.56
CA ASP A 8 -40.38 1.59 -10.86
C ASP A 8 -40.24 2.38 -12.17
N GLU A 9 -39.18 2.16 -12.95
CA GLU A 9 -38.92 2.86 -14.21
C GLU A 9 -39.02 1.91 -15.41
N TYR A 10 -39.45 2.47 -16.55
CA TYR A 10 -39.48 1.77 -17.83
C TYR A 10 -38.31 2.23 -18.69
N ARG A 11 -37.44 1.30 -19.09
CA ARG A 11 -36.31 1.56 -19.98
C ARG A 11 -36.61 1.01 -21.37
N ILE A 12 -36.36 1.83 -22.39
CA ILE A 12 -36.51 1.43 -23.78
C ILE A 12 -35.19 0.77 -24.21
N GLN A 13 -35.24 -0.52 -24.57
CA GLN A 13 -34.08 -1.26 -25.06
C GLN A 13 -33.88 -0.95 -26.55
N THR A 14 -33.23 0.18 -26.83
CA THR A 14 -32.68 0.45 -28.17
C THR A 14 -31.20 0.07 -28.21
N GLU A 15 -30.66 -0.21 -29.40
CA GLU A 15 -29.24 -0.49 -29.58
C GLU A 15 -28.38 0.67 -29.06
N GLU A 16 -28.84 1.90 -29.24
CA GLU A 16 -28.19 3.12 -28.76
C GLU A 16 -28.18 3.19 -27.23
N SER A 17 -29.25 2.75 -26.55
CA SER A 17 -29.27 2.71 -25.08
C SER A 17 -28.30 1.66 -24.52
N SER A 18 -28.10 0.54 -25.22
CA SER A 18 -27.10 -0.46 -24.83
C SER A 18 -25.69 0.08 -25.03
N ALA A 19 -25.40 0.64 -26.22
CA ALA A 19 -24.11 1.21 -26.54
C ALA A 19 -23.72 2.35 -25.57
N TRP A 20 -24.67 3.21 -25.20
CA TRP A 20 -24.43 4.27 -24.22
C TRP A 20 -24.14 3.73 -22.82
N ASN A 21 -24.91 2.71 -22.38
CA ASN A 21 -24.68 2.09 -21.07
C ASN A 21 -23.33 1.37 -21.01
N ASP A 22 -22.92 0.71 -22.09
CA ASP A 22 -21.61 0.04 -22.18
C ASP A 22 -20.47 1.06 -22.13
N GLU A 23 -20.59 2.17 -22.86
CA GLU A 23 -19.62 3.28 -22.80
C GLU A 23 -19.56 3.92 -21.41
N PHE A 24 -20.72 4.17 -20.78
CA PHE A 24 -20.78 4.70 -19.41
C PHE A 24 -20.08 3.77 -18.41
N LEU A 25 -20.34 2.47 -18.47
CA LEU A 25 -19.69 1.48 -17.61
C LEU A 25 -18.17 1.39 -17.88
N SER A 26 -17.76 1.49 -19.14
CA SER A 26 -16.35 1.55 -19.55
C SER A 26 -15.63 2.76 -18.95
N GLN A 27 -16.20 3.97 -19.12
CA GLN A 27 -15.64 5.21 -18.58
C GLN A 27 -15.61 5.20 -17.04
N ARG A 28 -16.67 4.71 -16.40
CA ARG A 28 -16.72 4.56 -14.93
C ARG A 28 -15.63 3.61 -14.43
N SER A 29 -15.41 2.50 -15.14
CA SER A 29 -14.34 1.55 -14.83
C SER A 29 -12.96 2.19 -15.00
N ALA A 30 -12.74 2.93 -16.09
CA ALA A 30 -11.50 3.64 -16.34
C ALA A 30 -11.15 4.61 -15.21
N LEU A 31 -12.11 5.46 -14.81
CA LEU A 31 -11.93 6.41 -13.69
C LEU A 31 -11.70 5.70 -12.35
N SER A 32 -12.42 4.61 -12.07
CA SER A 32 -12.20 3.82 -10.85
C SER A 32 -10.81 3.19 -10.80
N ASN A 33 -10.27 2.78 -11.94
CA ASN A 33 -8.93 2.21 -12.03
C ASN A 33 -7.82 3.26 -11.86
N GLU A 34 -8.09 4.54 -12.12
CA GLU A 34 -7.10 5.61 -11.89
C GLU A 34 -6.70 5.74 -10.43
N ALA A 35 -7.64 5.56 -9.50
CA ALA A 35 -7.34 5.58 -8.06
C ALA A 35 -6.30 4.49 -7.67
N HIS A 36 -6.53 3.25 -8.10
CA HIS A 36 -5.57 2.16 -7.87
C HIS A 36 -4.23 2.38 -8.55
N ARG A 37 -4.20 3.03 -9.72
CA ARG A 37 -2.94 3.39 -10.38
C ARG A 37 -2.14 4.41 -9.58
N ILE A 38 -2.80 5.40 -8.98
CA ILE A 38 -2.16 6.40 -8.13
C ILE A 38 -1.57 5.75 -6.87
N GLU A 39 -2.32 4.84 -6.24
CA GLU A 39 -1.85 4.06 -5.09
C GLU A 39 -0.60 3.24 -5.44
N ALA A 40 -0.65 2.46 -6.53
CA ALA A 40 0.48 1.65 -6.96
C ALA A 40 1.72 2.49 -7.30
N GLU A 41 1.54 3.62 -7.99
CA GLU A 41 2.65 4.51 -8.33
C GLU A 41 3.27 5.15 -7.09
N ARG A 42 2.44 5.51 -6.10
CA ARG A 42 2.90 6.03 -4.81
C ARG A 42 3.75 4.98 -4.08
N ASP A 43 3.26 3.76 -3.97
CA ASP A 43 3.96 2.67 -3.30
C ASP A 43 5.31 2.36 -3.96
N ASP A 44 5.35 2.31 -5.29
CA ASP A 44 6.59 2.10 -6.05
C ASP A 44 7.60 3.23 -5.82
N ARG A 45 7.15 4.49 -5.82
CA ARG A 45 8.02 5.64 -5.57
C ARG A 45 8.58 5.63 -4.15
N ILE A 46 7.75 5.31 -3.15
CA ILE A 46 8.17 5.19 -1.75
C ILE A 46 9.18 4.06 -1.61
N ARG A 47 8.87 2.86 -2.10
CA ARG A 47 9.73 1.68 -2.02
C ARG A 47 11.08 1.93 -2.68
N LYS A 48 11.08 2.49 -3.89
CA LYS A 48 12.30 2.84 -4.62
C LYS A 48 13.15 3.84 -3.84
N LYS A 49 12.54 4.96 -3.43
CA LYS A 49 13.30 6.03 -2.78
C LYS A 49 13.86 5.60 -1.43
N PHE A 50 13.07 4.90 -0.63
CA PHE A 50 13.50 4.39 0.66
C PHE A 50 14.60 3.33 0.49
N GLY A 51 14.44 2.42 -0.48
CA GLY A 51 15.46 1.44 -0.84
C GLY A 51 16.82 2.05 -1.20
N GLU A 52 16.83 3.10 -2.02
CA GLU A 52 18.05 3.83 -2.38
C GLU A 52 18.75 4.49 -1.19
N LEU A 53 17.98 4.97 -0.20
CA LEU A 53 18.51 5.60 1.00
C LEU A 53 19.10 4.56 1.95
N VAL A 54 18.38 3.47 2.22
CA VAL A 54 18.82 2.45 3.18
C VAL A 54 20.00 1.64 2.66
N ARG A 55 20.10 1.37 1.35
CA ARG A 55 21.25 0.65 0.77
C ARG A 55 22.60 1.33 1.01
N LYS A 56 22.62 2.62 1.32
CA LYS A 56 23.85 3.37 1.64
C LYS A 56 24.27 3.21 3.10
N LEU A 57 23.41 2.66 3.94
CA LEU A 57 23.66 2.45 5.35
C LEU A 57 24.37 1.11 5.54
N SER A 58 25.49 1.14 6.25
CA SER A 58 26.17 -0.07 6.74
C SER A 58 25.98 -0.14 8.24
N LEU A 59 25.41 -1.24 8.72
CA LEU A 59 25.24 -1.50 10.14
C LEU A 59 26.32 -2.47 10.61
N ILE A 60 27.23 -1.99 11.45
CA ILE A 60 28.26 -2.81 12.10
C ILE A 60 27.84 -3.01 13.56
N GLN A 61 27.76 -4.26 14.00
CA GLN A 61 27.25 -4.58 15.34
C GLN A 61 28.19 -5.51 16.13
N GLY A 62 28.24 -5.27 17.44
CA GLY A 62 28.95 -6.10 18.42
C GLY A 62 30.46 -5.84 18.49
N GLY A 63 31.11 -6.44 19.50
CA GLY A 63 32.56 -6.32 19.68
C GLY A 63 33.39 -6.90 18.53
N ALA A 64 32.82 -7.86 17.79
CA ALA A 64 33.44 -8.47 16.61
C ALA A 64 33.25 -7.66 15.31
N ARG A 65 32.53 -6.52 15.35
CA ARG A 65 32.28 -5.64 14.19
C ARG A 65 31.73 -6.37 12.95
N VAL A 66 30.71 -7.20 13.16
CA VAL A 66 30.08 -7.95 12.06
C VAL A 66 29.11 -7.04 11.32
N ALA A 67 29.21 -7.02 9.99
CA ALA A 67 28.26 -6.33 9.13
C ALA A 67 26.89 -7.02 9.17
N ARG A 68 25.81 -6.24 9.26
CA ARG A 68 24.44 -6.72 9.28
C ARG A 68 23.69 -6.17 8.08
N ASP A 69 23.02 -7.07 7.36
CA ASP A 69 22.14 -6.70 6.27
C ASP A 69 20.79 -6.23 6.82
N LEU A 70 20.32 -5.10 6.28
CA LEU A 70 19.01 -4.54 6.59
C LEU A 70 17.98 -5.07 5.59
N HIS A 71 16.94 -5.71 6.09
CA HIS A 71 15.86 -6.25 5.27
C HIS A 71 14.66 -5.31 5.29
N LEU A 72 14.44 -4.62 4.17
CA LEU A 72 13.27 -3.75 4.02
C LEU A 72 12.01 -4.58 3.80
N VAL A 73 11.00 -4.35 4.64
CA VAL A 73 9.68 -4.96 4.56
C VAL A 73 8.66 -3.84 4.36
N PHE A 74 7.89 -3.93 3.28
CA PHE A 74 6.82 -2.98 2.94
C PHE A 74 5.44 -3.66 2.93
N ASP A 75 5.40 -4.97 3.21
CA ASP A 75 4.16 -5.72 3.24
C ASP A 75 3.36 -5.37 4.50
N ALA A 76 2.05 -5.60 4.44
CA ALA A 76 1.14 -5.33 5.55
C ALA A 76 1.47 -6.16 6.81
N GLN A 77 2.26 -7.22 6.68
CA GLN A 77 2.68 -8.11 7.75
C GLN A 77 4.17 -8.38 7.66
N LEU A 78 4.78 -8.66 8.81
CA LEU A 78 6.17 -9.11 8.87
C LEU A 78 6.31 -10.54 8.37
N PRO A 79 7.44 -10.88 7.72
CA PRO A 79 7.74 -12.26 7.39
C PRO A 79 7.93 -13.11 8.66
N THR A 80 7.70 -14.42 8.55
CA THR A 80 7.71 -15.35 9.68
C THR A 80 9.06 -15.51 10.37
N ASP A 81 10.14 -15.11 9.71
CA ASP A 81 11.53 -15.14 10.20
C ASP A 81 12.06 -13.72 10.51
N ALA A 82 11.18 -12.74 10.71
CA ALA A 82 11.56 -11.36 11.06
C ALA A 82 12.33 -11.26 12.39
N ASP A 83 12.24 -12.28 13.25
CA ASP A 83 12.97 -12.41 14.50
C ASP A 83 14.44 -12.81 14.33
N ARG A 84 14.82 -13.32 13.15
CA ARG A 84 16.18 -13.84 12.87
C ARG A 84 17.07 -12.87 12.13
N ARG A 85 16.55 -11.72 11.72
CA ARG A 85 17.25 -10.73 10.90
C ARG A 85 16.85 -9.31 11.28
N VAL A 86 17.69 -8.34 10.90
CA VAL A 86 17.39 -6.92 11.15
C VAL A 86 16.40 -6.45 10.08
N CYS A 87 15.12 -6.53 10.40
CA CYS A 87 14.03 -6.06 9.54
C CYS A 87 13.75 -4.58 9.78
N VAL A 88 13.58 -3.83 8.69
CA VAL A 88 13.07 -2.47 8.70
C VAL A 88 11.67 -2.52 8.12
N TRP A 89 10.66 -2.42 8.99
CA TRP A 89 9.27 -2.48 8.59
C TRP A 89 8.74 -1.08 8.32
N VAL A 90 8.56 -0.78 7.04
CA VAL A 90 8.22 0.53 6.51
C VAL A 90 6.75 0.57 6.20
N ARG A 91 6.05 1.50 6.84
CA ARG A 91 4.63 1.77 6.60
C ARG A 91 4.40 3.26 6.45
N ASP A 92 3.33 3.63 5.77
CA ASP A 92 3.06 5.01 5.38
C ASP A 92 1.65 5.46 5.80
N GLY A 93 1.44 6.76 5.84
CA GLY A 93 0.19 7.37 6.27
C GLY A 93 -0.99 7.23 5.31
N TRP A 94 -0.80 6.63 4.12
CA TRP A 94 -1.89 6.25 3.23
C TRP A 94 -2.41 4.84 3.54
N SER A 95 -1.55 3.94 4.02
CA SER A 95 -1.92 2.56 4.36
C SER A 95 -2.31 2.35 5.83
N ILE A 96 -1.69 3.07 6.78
CA ILE A 96 -1.92 2.87 8.21
C ILE A 96 -1.80 4.17 9.01
N ASP A 97 -2.47 4.23 10.17
CA ASP A 97 -2.29 5.34 11.10
C ASP A 97 -1.02 5.19 11.96
N GLU A 98 -0.46 6.32 12.39
CA GLU A 98 0.77 6.36 13.19
C GLU A 98 0.61 5.65 14.55
N ASN A 99 -0.58 5.71 15.16
CA ASN A 99 -0.80 5.11 16.47
C ASN A 99 -0.75 3.59 16.40
N SER A 100 -1.28 2.99 15.34
CA SER A 100 -1.16 1.55 15.07
C SER A 100 0.30 1.13 14.90
N VAL A 101 1.11 1.89 14.15
CA VAL A 101 2.55 1.59 14.02
C VAL A 101 3.25 1.67 15.39
N ARG A 102 2.93 2.68 16.20
CA ARG A 102 3.47 2.81 17.57
C ARG A 102 2.99 1.70 18.49
N ALA A 103 1.74 1.23 18.34
CA ALA A 103 1.21 0.13 19.13
C ALA A 103 1.96 -1.17 18.83
N ASP A 104 2.16 -1.49 17.55
CA ASP A 104 2.93 -2.68 17.15
C ASP A 104 4.37 -2.65 17.67
N ALA A 105 5.01 -1.49 17.61
CA ALA A 105 6.36 -1.30 18.14
C ALA A 105 6.42 -1.58 19.65
N ARG A 106 5.41 -1.12 20.41
CA ARG A 106 5.31 -1.41 21.85
C ARG A 106 5.04 -2.88 22.13
N GLN A 107 4.18 -3.52 21.33
CA GLN A 107 3.85 -4.94 21.47
C GLN A 107 5.06 -5.83 21.17
N ALA A 108 5.86 -5.49 20.17
CA ALA A 108 7.09 -6.20 19.86
C ALA A 108 8.14 -6.10 20.98
N GLY A 109 8.13 -5.00 21.73
CA GLY A 109 8.97 -4.78 22.91
C GLY A 109 10.45 -4.56 22.57
N ASN A 110 11.23 -4.28 23.63
CA ASN A 110 12.63 -3.82 23.47
C ASN A 110 13.61 -4.90 23.01
N GLN A 111 13.19 -6.18 22.99
CA GLN A 111 14.03 -7.29 22.54
C GLN A 111 13.82 -7.62 21.06
N SER A 112 12.88 -6.95 20.39
CA SER A 112 12.63 -7.14 18.97
C SER A 112 13.80 -6.59 18.13
N PRO A 113 14.29 -7.33 17.12
CA PRO A 113 15.31 -6.84 16.19
C PRO A 113 14.74 -5.90 15.11
N ILE A 114 13.45 -5.57 15.19
CA ILE A 114 12.69 -4.89 14.14
C ILE A 114 12.75 -3.38 14.33
N VAL A 115 13.10 -2.67 13.26
CA VAL A 115 13.03 -1.21 13.17
C VAL A 115 11.69 -0.83 12.55
N PHE A 116 10.84 -0.17 13.33
CA PHE A 116 9.54 0.32 12.88
C PHE A 116 9.69 1.72 12.27
N VAL A 117 9.26 1.88 11.03
CA VAL A 117 9.35 3.15 10.29
C VAL A 117 7.96 3.57 9.83
N PHE A 118 7.61 4.82 10.15
CA PHE A 118 6.39 5.46 9.67
C PHE A 118 6.72 6.64 8.75
N ILE A 119 6.13 6.64 7.56
CA ILE A 119 6.24 7.74 6.57
C ILE A 119 4.93 8.53 6.61
N PRO A 120 4.90 9.74 7.21
CA PRO A 120 3.67 10.52 7.29
C PRO A 120 3.19 10.95 5.91
N LYS A 121 1.88 10.85 5.65
CA LYS A 121 1.28 11.45 4.47
C LYS A 121 1.39 12.98 4.56
N ARG A 122 1.83 13.62 3.47
CA ARG A 122 2.02 15.09 3.42
C ARG A 122 0.77 15.86 3.00
N SER A 123 -0.15 15.18 2.32
CA SER A 123 -1.46 15.73 1.91
C SER A 123 -2.49 14.61 2.06
N ALA A 124 -3.72 14.97 2.44
CA ALA A 124 -4.85 14.10 2.18
C ALA A 124 -5.17 14.18 0.67
N ASP A 125 -5.50 13.05 0.07
CA ASP A 125 -6.13 13.03 -1.27
C ASP A 125 -7.54 13.64 -1.17
#